data_AF-A0A948Q4Q8-F1
#
_entry.id   AF-A0A948Q4Q8-F1
#
_cell.length_a   1.000
_cell.length_b   1.000
_cell.length_c   1.000
_cell.angle_alpha   90.00
_cell.angle_beta   90.00
_cell.angle_gamma   90.00
#
_symmetry.space_group_name_H-M   'P 1'
#
loop_
_entity.id
_entity.type
_entity.pdbx_description
1 polymer ?
#
loop_
_entity_poly.entity_id
_entity_poly.type
_entity_poly.pdbx_seq_one_letter_code
_entity_poly.pdbx_strand_id
1 'polypeptide(L)'
;TIGVWLFYVQHQFEDAYWATGDQLDPLDAALKGSSYYKLPRVLQWITGNIGLHHIHHLRPRIPNYHLQACQDTVPVLQAVSPLTLKRSLRSLAMNLWDEQQQKMVSFRALRDRPRA
;
A
#
# COMPACT_ATOMS: atom_id res chain seq x y z
N THR A 1 3.50 18.19 -1.10
CA THR A 1 2.95 18.56 -2.42
C THR A 1 2.75 17.35 -3.34
N ILE A 2 3.75 16.61 -3.83
CA ILE A 2 3.49 15.33 -4.55
C ILE A 2 4.30 14.17 -3.96
N GLY A 3 5.58 14.43 -3.60
CA GLY A 3 6.40 13.42 -2.91
C GLY A 3 5.72 12.87 -1.65
N VAL A 4 5.22 13.76 -0.78
CA VAL A 4 4.46 13.35 0.43
C VAL A 4 3.29 12.42 0.09
N TRP A 5 2.58 12.65 -1.02
CA TRP A 5 1.48 11.79 -1.44
C TRP A 5 1.96 10.40 -1.85
N LEU A 6 3.06 10.30 -2.62
CA LEU A 6 3.64 9.01 -3.00
C LEU A 6 3.99 8.16 -1.78
N PHE A 7 4.60 8.76 -0.75
CA PHE A 7 4.90 8.07 0.51
C PHE A 7 3.65 7.80 1.35
N TYR A 8 2.66 8.67 1.31
CA TYR A 8 1.43 8.49 2.07
C TYR A 8 0.69 7.22 1.65
N VAL A 9 0.46 7.05 0.35
CA VAL A 9 -0.35 5.94 -0.16
C VAL A 9 0.35 4.59 -0.14
N GLN A 10 1.65 4.57 0.21
CA GLN A 10 2.41 3.34 0.40
C GLN A 10 1.87 2.47 1.55
N HIS A 11 1.38 3.11 2.62
CA HIS A 11 0.81 2.41 3.78
C HIS A 11 -0.60 2.87 4.12
N GLN A 12 -1.07 3.96 3.50
CA GLN A 12 -2.40 4.50 3.71
C GLN A 12 -3.29 4.27 2.50
N PHE A 13 -3.97 3.14 2.46
CA PHE A 13 -4.93 2.79 1.41
C PHE A 13 -6.02 1.87 1.97
N GLU A 14 -7.14 1.79 1.26
CA GLU A 14 -8.36 1.10 1.71
C GLU A 14 -8.11 -0.36 2.14
N ASP A 15 -7.30 -1.09 1.37
CA ASP A 15 -7.03 -2.52 1.56
C ASP A 15 -5.80 -2.81 2.43
N ALA A 16 -5.26 -1.81 3.15
CA ALA A 16 -4.04 -1.98 3.93
C ALA A 16 -4.26 -3.01 5.05
N TYR A 17 -3.32 -3.94 5.21
CA TYR A 17 -3.32 -4.91 6.31
C TYR A 17 -2.54 -4.39 7.51
N TRP A 18 -3.16 -4.46 8.69
CA TRP A 18 -2.53 -4.17 9.98
C TRP A 18 -2.81 -5.32 10.92
N ALA A 19 -1.76 -5.86 11.54
CA ALA A 19 -1.86 -6.88 12.58
C ALA A 19 -0.85 -6.62 13.69
N THR A 20 -1.16 -7.07 14.90
CA THR A 20 -0.32 -6.93 16.09
C THR A 20 -0.20 -8.27 16.81
N GLY A 21 0.88 -8.45 17.56
CA GLY A 21 1.10 -9.64 18.39
C GLY A 21 1.19 -10.94 17.58
N ASP A 22 0.57 -11.99 18.11
CA ASP A 22 0.72 -13.37 17.63
C ASP A 22 0.06 -13.63 16.25
N GLN A 23 -0.66 -12.67 15.69
CA GLN A 23 -1.29 -12.74 14.36
C GLN A 23 -0.40 -12.17 13.24
N LEU A 24 0.80 -11.69 13.58
CA LEU A 24 1.70 -11.06 12.62
C LEU A 24 2.44 -12.12 11.78
N ASP A 25 1.98 -12.33 10.54
CA ASP A 25 2.79 -12.98 9.50
C ASP A 25 3.64 -11.91 8.77
N PRO A 26 4.98 -11.97 8.83
CA PRO A 26 5.86 -11.01 8.15
C PRO A 26 5.66 -10.92 6.64
N LEU A 27 5.27 -12.03 5.99
CA LEU A 27 5.01 -12.06 4.56
C LEU A 27 3.75 -11.28 4.23
N ASP A 28 2.68 -11.51 4.99
CA ASP A 28 1.42 -10.77 4.83
C ASP A 28 1.59 -9.29 5.20
N ALA A 29 2.36 -8.97 6.23
CA ALA A 29 2.70 -7.60 6.58
C ALA A 29 3.41 -6.88 5.41
N ALA A 30 4.35 -7.55 4.73
CA ALA A 30 5.05 -6.98 3.58
C ALA A 30 4.15 -6.85 2.34
N LEU A 31 3.37 -7.89 2.02
CA LEU A 31 2.59 -7.96 0.77
C LEU A 31 1.26 -7.22 0.83
N LYS A 32 0.60 -7.21 1.99
CA LYS A 32 -0.74 -6.64 2.19
C LYS A 32 -0.70 -5.35 3.00
N GLY A 33 0.32 -5.15 3.85
CA GLY A 33 0.51 -3.92 4.63
C GLY A 33 1.19 -2.78 3.85
N SER A 34 1.69 -3.07 2.64
CA SER A 34 2.33 -2.11 1.74
C SER A 34 1.65 -2.13 0.37
N SER A 35 1.42 -0.97 -0.22
CA SER A 35 0.73 -0.87 -1.50
C SER A 35 1.61 -1.34 -2.66
N TYR A 36 1.02 -2.04 -3.63
CA TYR A 36 1.56 -2.11 -4.99
C TYR A 36 1.00 -0.95 -5.82
N TYR A 37 1.70 0.19 -5.87
CA TYR A 37 1.27 1.36 -6.62
C TYR A 37 1.65 1.27 -8.10
N LYS A 38 0.71 0.77 -8.91
CA LYS A 38 0.87 0.62 -10.36
C LYS A 38 0.75 1.96 -11.07
N LEU A 39 1.89 2.63 -11.21
CA LEU A 39 2.02 3.89 -11.95
C LEU A 39 2.10 3.66 -13.46
N PRO A 40 1.64 4.61 -14.30
CA PRO A 40 1.98 4.65 -15.71
C PRO A 40 3.49 4.65 -15.93
N ARG A 41 3.98 4.05 -17.02
CA ARG A 41 5.42 3.82 -17.29
C ARG A 41 6.30 5.06 -17.09
N VAL A 42 5.85 6.23 -17.55
CA VAL A 42 6.60 7.49 -17.39
C VAL A 42 6.76 7.84 -15.92
N LEU A 43 5.68 7.80 -15.13
CA LEU A 43 5.73 8.11 -13.70
C LEU A 43 6.50 7.05 -12.93
N GLN A 44 6.36 5.78 -13.29
CA GLN A 44 7.14 4.69 -12.70
C GLN A 44 8.65 4.90 -12.91
N TRP A 45 9.06 5.33 -14.10
CA TRP A 45 10.46 5.64 -14.42
C TRP A 45 10.96 6.85 -13.64
N ILE A 46 10.22 7.97 -13.65
CA ILE A 46 10.60 9.20 -12.92
C ILE A 46 10.77 8.92 -11.42
N THR A 47 9.90 8.08 -10.87
CA THR A 47 9.91 7.75 -9.44
C THR A 47 10.83 6.58 -9.09
N GLY A 48 11.57 6.03 -10.06
CA GLY A 48 12.53 4.96 -9.83
C GLY A 48 11.89 3.71 -9.20
N ASN A 49 10.76 3.25 -9.74
CA ASN A 49 10.04 2.06 -9.27
C ASN A 49 9.53 2.12 -7.82
N ILE A 50 9.38 3.32 -7.23
CA ILE A 50 8.86 3.48 -5.85
C ILE A 50 7.50 2.82 -5.62
N GLY A 51 6.72 2.62 -6.68
CA GLY A 51 5.41 1.97 -6.61
C GLY A 51 5.46 0.47 -6.36
N LEU A 52 6.62 -0.18 -6.49
CA LEU A 52 6.83 -1.60 -6.15
C LEU A 52 7.21 -1.76 -4.66
N HIS A 53 6.56 -0.98 -3.81
CA HIS A 53 6.91 -0.80 -2.41
C HIS A 53 6.75 -2.07 -1.58
N HIS A 54 5.73 -2.88 -1.88
CA HIS A 54 5.51 -4.20 -1.28
C HIS A 54 6.69 -5.16 -1.49
N ILE A 55 7.34 -5.13 -2.66
CA ILE A 55 8.55 -5.92 -2.92
C ILE A 55 9.74 -5.36 -2.13
N HIS A 56 9.86 -4.04 -2.05
CA HIS A 56 10.92 -3.39 -1.27
C HIS A 56 10.80 -3.76 0.22
N HIS A 57 9.60 -3.75 0.79
CA HIS A 57 9.37 -4.21 2.17
C HIS A 57 9.67 -5.70 2.35
N LEU A 58 9.32 -6.53 1.36
CA LEU A 58 9.60 -7.95 1.41
C LEU A 58 11.13 -8.22 1.39
N ARG A 59 11.87 -7.54 0.52
CA ARG A 59 13.33 -7.69 0.35
C ARG A 59 14.00 -6.34 0.01
N PRO A 60 14.36 -5.53 1.02
CA PRO A 60 14.89 -4.18 0.80
C PRO A 60 16.29 -4.15 0.16
N ARG A 61 16.97 -5.30 0.12
CA ARG A 61 18.28 -5.46 -0.52
C ARG A 61 18.21 -5.52 -2.05
N ILE A 62 17.02 -5.72 -2.63
CA ILE A 62 16.84 -5.72 -4.07
C ILE A 62 16.85 -4.27 -4.54
N PRO A 63 17.74 -3.89 -5.46
CA PRO A 63 17.79 -2.52 -5.95
C PRO A 63 16.54 -2.20 -6.76
N ASN A 64 16.11 -0.93 -6.74
CA ASN A 64 14.86 -0.49 -7.37
C ASN A 64 14.72 -0.88 -8.84
N TYR A 65 15.82 -0.86 -9.60
CA TYR A 65 15.82 -1.23 -11.02
C TYR A 65 15.56 -2.72 -11.29
N HIS A 66 15.69 -3.59 -10.28
CA HIS A 66 15.33 -5.02 -10.36
C HIS A 66 13.92 -5.35 -9.85
N LEU A 67 13.26 -4.43 -9.13
CA LEU A 67 11.94 -4.72 -8.55
C LEU A 67 10.91 -5.10 -9.61
N GLN A 68 10.96 -4.47 -10.79
CA GLN A 68 10.03 -4.79 -11.88
C GLN A 68 10.23 -6.22 -12.39
N ALA A 69 11.47 -6.66 -12.54
CA ALA A 69 11.78 -8.04 -12.91
C ALA A 69 11.25 -9.03 -11.87
N CYS A 70 11.36 -8.71 -10.57
CA CYS A 70 10.75 -9.53 -9.52
C CYS A 70 9.23 -9.58 -9.63
N GLN A 71 8.56 -8.44 -9.83
CA GLN A 71 7.11 -8.36 -10.02
C GLN A 71 6.64 -9.24 -11.20
N ASP A 72 7.38 -9.22 -12.30
CA ASP A 72 7.01 -9.93 -13.54
C ASP A 72 7.29 -11.43 -13.48
N THR A 73 8.26 -11.86 -12.66
CA THR A 73 8.72 -13.26 -12.62
C THR A 73 8.15 -14.07 -11.46
N VAL A 74 7.73 -13.43 -10.37
CA VAL A 74 7.28 -14.13 -9.16
C VAL A 74 5.75 -14.07 -9.04
N PRO A 75 5.03 -15.20 -9.21
CA PRO A 75 3.56 -15.20 -9.24
C PRO A 75 2.90 -14.66 -7.97
N VAL A 76 3.47 -14.91 -6.79
CA VAL A 76 2.90 -14.42 -5.52
C VAL A 76 2.87 -12.89 -5.44
N LEU A 77 3.83 -12.21 -6.09
CA LEU A 77 3.87 -10.74 -6.12
C LEU A 77 2.79 -10.16 -7.04
N GLN A 78 2.30 -10.94 -8.01
CA GLN A 78 1.24 -10.56 -8.95
C GLN A 78 -0.16 -10.73 -8.36
N ALA A 79 -0.29 -11.53 -7.31
CA ALA A 79 -1.55 -11.70 -6.58
C ALA A 79 -1.93 -10.46 -5.74
N VAL A 80 -0.98 -9.54 -5.50
CA VAL A 80 -1.24 -8.30 -4.75
C VAL A 80 -2.07 -7.34 -5.60
N SER A 81 -3.22 -6.93 -5.07
CA SER A 81 -4.11 -5.97 -5.72
C SER A 81 -3.42 -4.62 -5.97
N PRO A 82 -3.38 -4.13 -7.21
CA PRO A 82 -2.71 -2.87 -7.49
C PRO A 82 -3.53 -1.67 -7.00
N LEU A 83 -2.83 -0.73 -6.39
CA LEU A 83 -3.30 0.63 -6.21
C LEU A 83 -3.04 1.41 -7.50
N THR A 84 -4.08 2.02 -8.06
CA THR A 84 -3.96 2.86 -9.27
C THR A 84 -4.00 4.34 -8.88
N LEU A 85 -3.56 5.24 -9.78
CA LEU A 85 -3.66 6.69 -9.56
C LEU A 85 -5.07 7.10 -9.11
N LYS A 86 -6.11 6.61 -9.79
CA LYS A 86 -7.51 6.92 -9.45
C LYS A 86 -7.90 6.44 -8.05
N ARG A 87 -7.50 5.23 -7.67
CA ARG A 87 -7.78 4.68 -6.32
C ARG A 87 -7.01 5.43 -5.24
N SER A 88 -5.75 5.76 -5.49
CA SER A 88 -4.89 6.48 -4.54
C SER A 88 -5.40 7.88 -4.17
N LEU A 89 -6.16 8.54 -5.07
CA LEU A 89 -6.82 9.81 -4.74
C LEU A 89 -7.94 9.63 -3.70
N ARG A 90 -8.63 8.48 -3.70
CA ARG A 90 -9.61 8.15 -2.66
C ARG A 90 -8.92 7.85 -1.33
N SER A 91 -7.74 7.25 -1.37
CA SER A 91 -6.93 6.96 -0.18
C SER A 91 -6.54 8.20 0.62
N LEU A 92 -6.54 9.40 0.02
CA LEU A 92 -6.28 10.66 0.74
C LEU A 92 -7.32 10.96 1.83
N ALA A 93 -8.54 10.42 1.69
CA ALA A 93 -9.56 10.54 2.70
C ALA A 93 -9.44 9.46 3.79
N MET A 94 -8.55 8.48 3.65
CA MET A 94 -8.38 7.41 4.64
C MET A 94 -7.39 7.87 5.70
N ASN A 95 -7.85 8.09 6.93
CA ASN A 95 -7.05 8.75 7.96
C ASN A 95 -6.66 7.82 9.11
N LEU A 96 -7.51 6.85 9.44
CA LEU A 96 -7.41 6.05 10.64
C LEU A 96 -7.64 4.57 10.32
N TRP A 97 -7.02 3.70 11.11
CA TRP A 97 -7.34 2.27 11.12
C TRP A 97 -8.52 2.00 12.06
N ASP A 98 -9.56 1.36 11.57
CA ASP A 98 -10.69 0.88 12.38
C ASP A 98 -10.46 -0.59 12.74
N GLU A 99 -10.06 -0.86 13.98
CA GLU A 99 -9.76 -2.22 14.46
C GLU A 99 -10.98 -3.14 14.41
N GLN A 100 -12.21 -2.63 14.57
CA GLN A 100 -13.41 -3.48 14.54
C GLN A 100 -13.71 -3.95 13.12
N GLN A 101 -13.50 -3.08 12.13
CA GLN A 101 -13.80 -3.36 10.72
C GLN A 101 -12.57 -3.83 9.93
N GLN A 102 -11.38 -3.81 10.54
CA GLN A 102 -10.10 -4.14 9.92
C GLN A 102 -9.90 -3.42 8.58
N LYS A 103 -10.14 -2.10 8.58
CA LYS A 103 -10.04 -1.26 7.39
C LYS A 103 -9.65 0.17 7.71
N MET A 104 -9.11 0.84 6.72
CA MET A 104 -8.86 2.27 6.80
C MET A 104 -10.18 3.06 6.65
N VAL A 105 -10.38 4.08 7.48
CA VAL A 105 -11.58 4.94 7.48
C VAL A 105 -11.21 6.42 7.51
N SER A 106 -12.14 7.25 7.04
CA SER A 106 -12.02 8.71 7.12
C SER A 106 -12.46 9.24 8.49
N PHE A 107 -11.97 10.41 8.88
CA PHE A 107 -12.50 11.10 10.06
C PHE A 107 -14.01 11.36 9.98
N ARG A 108 -14.52 11.61 8.76
CA ARG A 108 -15.96 11.79 8.51
C ARG A 108 -16.75 10.53 8.83
N ALA A 109 -16.24 9.36 8.43
CA ALA A 109 -16.88 8.07 8.71
C ALA A 109 -17.01 7.79 10.22
N LEU A 110 -16.06 8.27 11.04
CA LEU A 110 -16.17 8.18 12.50
C LEU A 110 -17.20 9.14 13.10
N ARG A 111 -17.35 10.35 12.55
CA ARG A 111 -18.33 11.32 13.03
C ARG A 111 -19.77 10.83 12.82
N ASP A 112 -19.99 10.06 11.77
CA ASP A 112 -21.30 9.52 11.41
C ASP A 112 -21.60 8.19 12.13
N ARG A 113 -20.65 7.65 12.91
CA ARG A 113 -20.83 6.43 13.70
C ARG A 113 -21.61 6.76 14.99
N PRO A 114 -22.66 6.00 15.36
CA PRO A 114 -23.33 6.17 16.64
C PRO A 114 -22.30 6.08 17.78
N ARG A 115 -22.32 7.03 18.71
CA ARG A 115 -21.52 6.90 19.94
C ARG A 115 -22.09 5.72 20.72
N ALA A 116 -21.22 4.79 21.09
CA ALA A 116 -21.53 3.68 21.99
C ALA A 116 -21.87 4.21 23.39
#